data_AF-A0A6L7U1Z3-F1
#
_entry.id   AF-A0A6L7U1Z3-F1
#
_cell.length_a   1.000
_cell.length_b   1.000
_cell.length_c   1.000
_cell.angle_alpha   90.00
_cell.angle_beta   90.00
_cell.angle_gamma   90.00
#
_symmetry.space_group_name_H-M   'P 1'
#
loop_
_entity.id
_entity.type
_entity.pdbx_description
1 polymer ?
#
loop_
_entity_poly.entity_id
_entity_poly.type
_entity_poly.pdbx_seq_one_letter_code
_entity_poly.pdbx_strand_id
1 'polypeptide(L)'
;MSKAALQPDSRFGTPVAAVQAFLKKRRMHWSRAAVHAAMPLWFIGLGILYLVSNPADDSLWLVHNMGFTGFLVLVFSLACTPLAFVTGWSRFTRLRRTFGLWGYWLILVHVILYVSIWSFFEWKFIFIDITTIFIYQVGFIAFFLMSLLAFTSYGSWQRRLKRNWVRLHRLAYVIVPLGGIHYVYVEKRPDLWVLIGEQNWPALGEQLTSRPWMFIELALLLLILRLPPVRRNVIKWRRALTGGPGRGKTRAPRGRPATASRS
;
A
#
# COMPACT_ATOMS: atom_id res chain seq x y z
N MET A 1 -16.76 -42.83 56.25
CA MET A 1 -15.73 -42.64 55.22
C MET A 1 -16.18 -41.52 54.28
N SER A 2 -15.70 -40.29 54.51
CA SER A 2 -16.11 -39.09 53.78
C SER A 2 -15.42 -39.04 52.41
N LYS A 3 -16.19 -39.08 51.32
CA LYS A 3 -15.68 -38.79 49.97
C LYS A 3 -15.44 -37.28 49.85
N ALA A 4 -14.24 -36.84 50.19
CA ALA A 4 -13.76 -35.52 49.83
C ALA A 4 -13.56 -35.47 48.30
N ALA A 5 -14.60 -35.04 47.58
CA ALA A 5 -14.50 -34.72 46.17
C ALA A 5 -13.58 -33.50 46.02
N LEU A 6 -12.39 -33.72 45.48
CA LEU A 6 -11.47 -32.69 45.00
C LEU A 6 -12.24 -31.79 44.02
N GLN A 7 -12.62 -30.59 44.48
CA GLN A 7 -13.10 -29.55 43.57
C GLN A 7 -11.92 -29.09 42.71
N PRO A 8 -12.02 -29.15 41.38
CA PRO A 8 -10.93 -28.70 40.52
C PRO A 8 -10.70 -27.19 40.71
N ASP A 9 -9.44 -26.83 40.95
CA ASP A 9 -8.98 -25.44 41.17
C ASP A 9 -9.42 -24.54 40.00
N SER A 10 -10.36 -23.63 40.29
CA SER A 10 -10.96 -22.67 39.35
C SER A 10 -9.97 -21.63 38.78
N ARG A 11 -8.70 -21.67 39.21
CA ARG A 11 -7.65 -20.77 38.71
C ARG A 11 -7.16 -21.11 37.30
N PHE A 12 -7.43 -22.32 36.81
CA PHE A 12 -7.08 -22.71 35.44
C PHE A 12 -8.34 -22.66 34.57
N GLY A 13 -8.47 -21.59 33.77
CA GLY A 13 -9.53 -21.48 32.77
C GLY A 13 -9.60 -22.74 31.91
N THR A 14 -10.80 -23.21 31.61
CA THR A 14 -10.99 -24.50 30.93
C THR A 14 -10.15 -24.58 29.65
N PRO A 15 -9.61 -25.76 29.29
CA PRO A 15 -8.86 -25.93 28.04
C PRO A 15 -9.67 -25.49 26.80
N VAL A 16 -11.00 -25.60 26.88
CA VAL A 16 -11.93 -25.05 25.88
C VAL A 16 -11.86 -23.52 25.79
N ALA A 17 -11.78 -22.80 26.92
CA ALA A 17 -11.60 -21.35 26.92
C ALA A 17 -10.23 -20.93 26.35
N ALA A 18 -9.17 -21.70 26.62
CA ALA A 18 -7.84 -21.47 26.04
C ALA A 18 -7.82 -21.72 24.51
N VAL A 19 -8.48 -22.79 24.05
CA VAL A 19 -8.65 -23.10 22.62
C VAL A 19 -9.52 -22.06 21.93
N GLN A 20 -10.64 -21.65 22.54
CA GLN A 20 -11.50 -20.59 22.01
C GLN A 20 -10.78 -19.23 22.01
N ALA A 21 -9.97 -18.92 23.04
CA ALA A 21 -9.13 -17.72 23.05
C ALA A 21 -8.04 -17.78 21.97
N PHE A 22 -7.45 -18.94 21.72
CA PHE A 22 -6.49 -19.16 20.62
C PHE A 22 -7.16 -18.99 19.25
N LEU A 23 -8.33 -19.60 19.03
CA LEU A 23 -9.11 -19.47 17.79
C LEU A 23 -9.63 -18.04 17.58
N LYS A 24 -10.09 -17.35 18.64
CA LYS A 24 -10.52 -15.95 18.61
C LYS A 24 -9.35 -14.98 18.39
N LYS A 25 -8.16 -15.31 18.92
CA LYS A 25 -6.89 -14.58 18.68
C LYS A 25 -6.38 -14.80 17.25
N ARG A 26 -6.66 -15.96 16.66
CA ARG A 26 -6.32 -16.33 15.28
C ARG A 26 -7.44 -15.98 14.30
N ARG A 27 -8.13 -14.84 14.50
CA ARG A 27 -9.08 -14.28 13.54
C ARG A 27 -8.32 -13.88 12.28
N MET A 28 -8.06 -14.86 11.42
CA MET A 28 -7.32 -14.73 10.17
C MET A 28 -7.99 -13.61 9.39
N HIS A 29 -7.23 -12.55 9.12
CA HIS A 29 -7.75 -11.40 8.41
C HIS A 29 -7.88 -11.81 6.94
N TRP A 30 -9.02 -12.38 6.57
CA TRP A 30 -9.36 -12.84 5.23
C TRP A 30 -8.99 -11.82 4.15
N SER A 31 -9.10 -10.52 4.45
CA SER A 31 -8.67 -9.43 3.56
C SER A 31 -7.17 -9.44 3.24
N ARG A 32 -6.30 -9.86 4.18
CA ARG A 32 -4.84 -9.97 3.95
C ARG A 32 -4.52 -11.26 3.22
N ALA A 33 -5.14 -12.36 3.62
CA ALA A 33 -5.00 -13.65 2.93
C ALA A 33 -5.44 -13.56 1.47
N ALA A 34 -6.57 -12.89 1.19
CA ALA A 34 -7.06 -12.64 -0.15
C ALA A 34 -6.05 -11.87 -1.01
N VAL A 35 -5.42 -10.80 -0.50
CA VAL A 35 -4.40 -10.07 -1.27
C VAL A 35 -3.13 -10.91 -1.47
N HIS A 36 -2.73 -11.71 -0.49
CA HIS A 36 -1.61 -12.64 -0.65
C HIS A 36 -1.91 -13.80 -1.60
N ALA A 37 -3.17 -14.16 -1.82
CA ALA A 37 -3.57 -15.17 -2.80
C ALA A 37 -3.82 -14.58 -4.20
N ALA A 38 -4.38 -13.37 -4.28
CA ALA A 38 -4.70 -12.69 -5.54
C ALA A 38 -3.46 -12.27 -6.32
N MET A 39 -2.37 -11.94 -5.64
CA MET A 39 -1.15 -11.47 -6.31
C MET A 39 -0.33 -12.59 -6.97
N PRO A 40 -0.11 -13.76 -6.36
CA PRO A 40 0.42 -14.92 -7.07
C PRO A 40 -0.45 -15.30 -8.26
N LEU A 41 -1.78 -15.20 -8.13
CA LEU A 41 -2.71 -15.43 -9.24
C LEU A 41 -2.53 -14.40 -10.37
N TRP A 42 -2.29 -13.13 -10.03
CA TRP A 42 -1.95 -12.09 -11.01
C TRP A 42 -0.60 -12.37 -11.70
N PHE A 43 0.42 -12.80 -10.96
CA PHE A 43 1.71 -13.23 -11.55
C PHE A 43 1.56 -14.45 -12.47
N ILE A 44 0.73 -15.43 -12.09
CA ILE A 44 0.42 -16.59 -12.94
C ILE A 44 -0.31 -16.14 -14.20
N GLY A 45 -1.32 -15.27 -14.08
CA GLY A 45 -2.05 -14.73 -15.22
C GLY A 45 -1.15 -13.93 -16.17
N LEU A 46 -0.21 -13.15 -15.64
CA LEU A 46 0.75 -12.40 -16.43
C LEU A 46 1.82 -13.30 -17.07
N GLY A 47 2.25 -14.35 -16.37
CA GLY A 47 3.12 -15.39 -16.93
C GLY A 47 2.44 -16.17 -18.06
N ILE A 48 1.17 -16.55 -17.89
CA ILE A 48 0.36 -17.16 -18.96
C ILE A 48 0.22 -16.19 -20.13
N LEU A 49 -0.10 -14.92 -19.88
CA LEU A 49 -0.22 -13.91 -20.92
C LEU A 49 1.08 -13.77 -21.70
N TYR A 50 2.22 -13.65 -21.02
CA TYR A 50 3.55 -13.59 -21.63
C TYR A 50 3.86 -14.83 -22.50
N LEU A 51 3.54 -16.04 -22.01
CA LEU A 51 3.77 -17.27 -22.75
C LEU A 51 2.85 -17.40 -23.97
N VAL A 52 1.61 -16.88 -23.90
CA VAL A 52 0.60 -16.97 -24.95
C VAL A 52 0.75 -15.87 -25.99
N SER A 53 1.16 -14.66 -25.61
CA SER A 53 1.26 -13.52 -26.53
C SER A 53 2.54 -13.51 -27.35
N ASN A 54 3.58 -14.22 -26.89
CA ASN A 54 4.96 -14.27 -27.37
C ASN A 54 5.15 -14.14 -28.91
N PRO A 55 5.45 -12.94 -29.46
CA PRO A 55 6.40 -12.82 -30.55
C PRO A 55 7.82 -12.84 -29.95
N ALA A 56 8.81 -13.37 -30.67
CA ALA A 56 10.14 -13.73 -30.15
C ALA A 56 10.96 -12.63 -29.42
N ASP A 57 10.48 -11.39 -29.34
CA ASP A 57 11.27 -10.20 -28.97
C ASP A 57 10.69 -9.34 -27.82
N ASP A 58 9.56 -9.74 -27.20
CA ASP A 58 8.76 -8.85 -26.33
C ASP A 58 9.19 -8.80 -24.84
N SER A 59 10.45 -9.12 -24.56
CA SER A 59 10.99 -9.08 -23.19
C SER A 59 10.93 -7.68 -22.54
N LEU A 60 10.94 -6.62 -23.37
CA LEU A 60 10.79 -5.24 -22.93
C LEU A 60 9.37 -4.92 -22.48
N TRP A 61 8.35 -5.50 -23.12
CA TRP A 61 6.95 -5.40 -22.69
C TRP A 61 6.80 -5.90 -21.25
N LEU A 62 7.47 -7.00 -20.91
CA LEU A 62 7.43 -7.57 -19.57
C LEU A 62 8.05 -6.61 -18.54
N VAL A 63 9.22 -6.03 -18.85
CA VAL A 63 9.89 -5.05 -17.98
C VAL A 63 8.98 -3.85 -17.72
N HIS A 64 8.37 -3.30 -18.77
CA HIS A 64 7.49 -2.14 -18.66
C HIS A 64 6.24 -2.46 -17.82
N ASN A 65 5.55 -3.56 -18.11
CA ASN A 65 4.33 -3.94 -17.38
C ASN A 65 4.57 -4.19 -15.89
N MET A 66 5.71 -4.80 -15.53
CA MET A 66 6.09 -5.00 -14.13
C MET A 66 6.32 -3.67 -13.42
N GLY A 67 7.01 -2.73 -14.07
CA GLY A 67 7.25 -1.38 -13.54
C GLY A 67 5.94 -0.61 -13.34
N PHE A 68 5.09 -0.59 -14.37
CA PHE A 68 3.80 0.10 -14.34
C PHE A 68 2.87 -0.47 -13.26
N THR A 69 2.74 -1.79 -13.19
CA THR A 69 1.88 -2.43 -12.18
C THR A 69 2.43 -2.19 -10.77
N GLY A 70 3.75 -2.30 -10.56
CA GLY A 70 4.38 -2.00 -9.28
C GLY A 70 4.09 -0.58 -8.81
N PHE A 71 4.16 0.39 -9.73
CA PHE A 71 3.81 1.78 -9.46
C PHE A 71 2.32 1.97 -9.13
N LEU A 72 1.39 1.38 -9.90
CA LEU A 72 -0.03 1.43 -9.62
C LEU A 72 -0.37 0.88 -8.22
N VAL A 73 0.19 -0.28 -7.87
CA VAL A 73 -0.01 -0.90 -6.56
C VAL A 73 0.51 -0.01 -5.43
N LEU A 74 1.61 0.71 -5.66
CA LEU A 74 2.13 1.70 -4.72
C LEU A 74 1.18 2.90 -4.55
N VAL A 75 0.61 3.42 -5.65
CA VAL A 75 -0.41 4.48 -5.62
C VAL A 75 -1.66 4.00 -4.87
N PHE A 76 -2.12 2.77 -5.10
CA PHE A 76 -3.23 2.16 -4.34
C PHE A 76 -2.94 2.06 -2.84
N SER A 77 -1.71 1.71 -2.45
CA SER A 77 -1.29 1.74 -1.05
C SER A 77 -1.43 3.15 -0.46
N LEU A 78 -1.10 4.18 -1.25
CA LEU A 78 -1.28 5.58 -0.85
C LEU A 78 -2.76 5.95 -0.75
N ALA A 79 -3.62 5.44 -1.64
CA ALA A 79 -5.07 5.66 -1.67
C ALA A 79 -5.83 5.01 -0.51
N CYS A 80 -5.31 3.94 0.10
CA CYS A 80 -5.96 3.24 1.21
C CYS A 80 -6.29 4.14 2.42
N THR A 81 -5.46 5.13 2.72
CA THR A 81 -5.69 6.06 3.85
C THR A 81 -6.81 7.08 3.55
N PRO A 82 -6.81 7.79 2.41
CA PRO A 82 -7.92 8.64 2.02
C PRO A 82 -9.24 7.91 1.87
N LEU A 83 -9.26 6.74 1.22
CA LEU A 83 -10.46 5.91 1.16
C LEU A 83 -11.03 5.60 2.54
N ALA A 84 -10.18 5.28 3.52
CA ALA A 84 -10.64 4.92 4.86
C ALA A 84 -11.37 6.06 5.58
N PHE A 85 -10.92 7.31 5.43
CA PHE A 85 -11.58 8.43 6.10
C PHE A 85 -12.73 9.02 5.30
N VAL A 86 -12.74 8.91 3.97
CA VAL A 86 -13.88 9.29 3.12
C VAL A 86 -15.03 8.32 3.34
N THR A 87 -14.78 7.00 3.25
CA THR A 87 -15.83 5.96 3.42
C THR A 87 -16.18 5.67 4.87
N GLY A 88 -15.30 6.03 5.82
CA GLY A 88 -15.42 5.63 7.22
C GLY A 88 -15.00 4.19 7.50
N TRP A 89 -14.59 3.43 6.49
CA TRP A 89 -14.22 2.04 6.66
C TRP A 89 -12.74 1.86 7.01
N SER A 90 -12.46 1.59 8.29
CA SER A 90 -11.09 1.36 8.79
C SER A 90 -10.42 0.09 8.26
N ARG A 91 -11.12 -0.73 7.45
CA ARG A 91 -10.53 -1.93 6.83
C ARG A 91 -9.48 -1.58 5.78
N PHE A 92 -9.64 -0.48 5.04
CA PHE A 92 -8.68 -0.07 4.01
C PHE A 92 -7.28 0.25 4.57
N THR A 93 -7.18 0.83 5.78
CA THR A 93 -5.87 1.14 6.38
C THR A 93 -5.05 -0.11 6.69
N ARG A 94 -5.68 -1.27 6.88
CA ARG A 94 -5.00 -2.55 7.09
C ARG A 94 -4.38 -3.11 5.81
N LEU A 95 -4.97 -2.81 4.65
CA LEU A 95 -4.48 -3.26 3.35
C LEU A 95 -3.27 -2.45 2.86
N ARG A 96 -3.11 -1.22 3.35
CA ARG A 96 -2.00 -0.32 2.99
C ARG A 96 -0.64 -1.02 3.04
N ARG A 97 -0.33 -1.73 4.13
CA ARG A 97 0.97 -2.41 4.28
C ARG A 97 1.14 -3.54 3.26
N THR A 98 0.07 -4.29 3.01
CA THR A 98 0.11 -5.41 2.06
C THR A 98 0.32 -4.91 0.63
N PHE A 99 -0.42 -3.88 0.20
CA PHE A 99 -0.18 -3.27 -1.11
C PHE A 99 1.21 -2.64 -1.22
N GLY A 100 1.71 -1.98 -0.17
CA GLY A 100 3.06 -1.40 -0.20
C GLY A 100 4.17 -2.45 -0.38
N LEU A 101 4.02 -3.62 0.26
CA LEU A 101 4.98 -4.73 0.10
C LEU A 101 4.87 -5.40 -1.27
N TRP A 102 3.67 -5.53 -1.82
CA TRP A 102 3.48 -6.05 -3.19
C TRP A 102 4.04 -5.09 -4.25
N GLY A 103 3.81 -3.78 -4.09
CA GLY A 103 4.44 -2.78 -4.95
C GLY A 103 5.96 -2.89 -4.91
N TYR A 104 6.55 -3.12 -3.73
CA TYR A 104 7.98 -3.37 -3.61
C TYR A 104 8.46 -4.63 -4.34
N TRP A 105 7.75 -5.74 -4.17
CA TRP A 105 8.09 -6.97 -4.87
C TRP A 105 8.02 -6.83 -6.39
N LEU A 106 7.00 -6.15 -6.91
CA LEU A 106 6.85 -5.92 -8.34
C LEU A 106 7.97 -5.03 -8.91
N ILE A 107 8.33 -3.95 -8.19
CA ILE A 107 9.46 -3.10 -8.60
C ILE A 107 10.79 -3.84 -8.47
N LEU A 108 10.97 -4.71 -7.47
CA LEU A 108 12.16 -5.55 -7.35
C LEU A 108 12.29 -6.49 -8.55
N VAL A 109 11.19 -7.13 -8.97
CA VAL A 109 11.17 -7.96 -10.18
C VAL A 109 11.48 -7.12 -11.41
N HIS A 110 10.90 -5.92 -11.56
CA HIS A 110 11.23 -5.00 -12.64
C HIS A 110 12.73 -4.67 -12.72
N VAL A 111 13.38 -4.39 -11.58
CA VAL A 111 14.83 -4.14 -11.54
C VAL A 111 15.63 -5.40 -11.89
N ILE A 112 15.23 -6.58 -11.41
CA ILE A 112 15.89 -7.84 -11.76
C ILE A 112 15.79 -8.07 -13.27
N LEU A 113 14.60 -7.87 -13.86
CA LEU A 113 14.39 -8.03 -15.29
C LEU A 113 15.23 -7.04 -16.10
N TYR A 114 15.31 -5.78 -15.69
CA TYR A 114 16.23 -4.80 -16.29
C TYR A 114 17.70 -5.28 -16.23
N VAL A 115 18.19 -5.69 -15.06
CA VAL A 115 19.59 -6.18 -14.92
C VAL A 115 19.85 -7.43 -15.76
N SER A 116 18.86 -8.32 -15.87
CA SER A 116 18.99 -9.61 -16.55
C SER A 116 18.91 -9.47 -18.07
N ILE A 117 17.92 -8.69 -18.55
CA ILE A 117 17.57 -8.59 -19.98
C ILE A 117 18.32 -7.45 -20.65
N TRP A 118 18.43 -6.29 -19.99
CA TRP A 118 19.03 -5.09 -20.60
C TRP A 118 20.55 -5.07 -20.43
N SER A 119 21.02 -5.33 -19.22
CA SER A 119 22.45 -5.23 -18.90
C SER A 119 23.18 -6.57 -18.94
N PHE A 120 22.50 -7.71 -19.12
CA PHE A 120 23.09 -9.06 -19.08
C PHE A 120 24.03 -9.27 -17.87
N PHE A 121 23.69 -8.70 -16.71
CA PHE A 121 24.53 -8.70 -15.49
C PHE A 121 25.91 -8.02 -15.60
N GLU A 122 26.14 -7.21 -16.63
CA GLU A 122 27.37 -6.43 -16.79
C GLU A 122 27.37 -5.19 -15.89
N TRP A 123 28.01 -5.30 -14.73
CA TRP A 123 28.07 -4.26 -13.70
C TRP A 123 28.61 -2.91 -14.20
N LYS A 124 29.53 -2.93 -15.17
CA LYS A 124 30.08 -1.71 -15.76
C LYS A 124 29.02 -0.93 -16.53
N PHE A 125 28.20 -1.61 -17.32
CA PHE A 125 27.10 -0.98 -18.06
C PHE A 125 26.03 -0.44 -17.11
N ILE A 126 25.66 -1.21 -16.07
CA ILE A 126 24.71 -0.77 -15.04
C ILE A 126 25.19 0.51 -14.35
N PHE A 127 26.48 0.58 -14.00
CA PHE A 127 27.04 1.76 -13.35
C PHE A 127 27.02 2.98 -14.28
N ILE A 128 27.37 2.81 -15.55
CA ILE A 128 27.29 3.88 -16.55
C ILE A 128 25.85 4.35 -16.71
N ASP A 129 24.90 3.43 -16.83
CA ASP A 129 23.48 3.74 -16.97
C ASP A 129 22.98 4.56 -15.77
N ILE A 130 23.26 4.09 -14.54
CA ILE A 130 22.86 4.78 -13.31
C ILE A 130 23.56 6.13 -13.15
N THR A 131 24.79 6.32 -13.64
CA THR A 131 25.53 7.59 -13.43
C THR A 131 25.34 8.61 -14.55
N THR A 132 25.00 8.16 -15.76
CA THR A 132 25.00 8.99 -16.96
C THR A 132 23.58 9.33 -17.43
N ILE A 133 22.61 8.44 -17.19
CA ILE A 133 21.27 8.58 -17.75
C ILE A 133 20.28 8.92 -16.63
N PHE A 134 19.68 10.11 -16.74
CA PHE A 134 18.75 10.67 -15.75
C PHE A 134 17.56 9.73 -15.41
N ILE A 135 17.06 8.98 -16.38
CA ILE A 135 15.90 8.08 -16.19
C ILE A 135 16.24 6.95 -15.22
N TYR A 136 17.41 6.32 -15.38
CA TYR A 136 17.88 5.26 -14.50
C TYR A 136 18.25 5.80 -13.12
N GLN A 137 18.77 7.03 -13.03
CA GLN A 137 19.01 7.71 -11.74
C GLN A 137 17.74 7.86 -10.91
N VAL A 138 16.68 8.42 -11.52
CA VAL A 138 15.40 8.65 -10.83
C VAL A 138 14.79 7.32 -10.37
N GLY A 139 14.81 6.30 -11.24
CA GLY A 139 14.32 4.96 -10.92
C GLY A 139 15.11 4.32 -9.78
N PHE A 140 16.44 4.41 -9.82
CA PHE A 140 17.33 3.87 -8.79
C PHE A 140 17.11 4.53 -7.42
N ILE A 141 16.99 5.87 -7.37
CA ILE A 141 16.73 6.60 -6.12
C ILE A 141 15.36 6.19 -5.56
N ALA A 142 14.32 6.10 -6.41
CA ALA A 142 13.00 5.67 -5.99
C ALA A 142 13.03 4.25 -5.40
N PHE A 143 13.67 3.31 -6.11
CA PHE A 143 13.84 1.93 -5.68
C PHE A 143 14.59 1.85 -4.35
N PHE A 144 15.73 2.55 -4.22
CA PHE A 144 16.53 2.55 -3.01
C PHE A 144 15.72 3.03 -1.78
N LEU A 145 15.05 4.18 -1.90
CA LEU A 145 14.19 4.70 -0.83
C LEU A 145 13.05 3.73 -0.49
N MET A 146 12.50 3.05 -1.49
CA MET A 146 11.44 2.07 -1.31
C MET A 146 11.94 0.80 -0.60
N SER A 147 13.15 0.33 -0.91
CA SER A 147 13.83 -0.76 -0.20
C SER A 147 13.98 -0.46 1.28
N LEU A 148 14.39 0.76 1.65
CA LEU A 148 14.47 1.19 3.05
C LEU A 148 13.12 1.06 3.76
N LEU A 149 12.03 1.43 3.10
CA LEU A 149 10.67 1.29 3.64
C LEU A 149 10.26 -0.18 3.76
N ALA A 150 10.57 -1.00 2.76
CA ALA A 150 10.24 -2.43 2.76
C ALA A 150 10.95 -3.17 3.91
N PHE A 151 12.25 -2.95 4.10
CA PHE A 151 13.01 -3.56 5.20
C PHE A 151 12.50 -3.11 6.57
N THR A 152 12.16 -1.83 6.72
CA THR A 152 11.62 -1.28 7.97
C THR A 152 10.13 -1.53 8.19
N SER A 153 9.46 -2.22 7.25
CA SER A 153 8.08 -2.68 7.38
C SER A 153 7.97 -3.88 8.35
N TYR A 154 9.07 -4.54 8.68
CA TYR A 154 9.06 -5.66 9.64
C TYR A 154 8.76 -5.18 11.07
N GLY A 155 7.97 -5.97 11.82
CA GLY A 155 7.49 -5.57 13.15
C GLY A 155 8.58 -5.34 14.20
N SER A 156 9.77 -5.91 13.99
CA SER A 156 10.95 -5.64 14.84
C SER A 156 11.49 -4.23 14.63
N TRP A 157 11.59 -3.76 13.38
CA TRP A 157 12.07 -2.41 13.06
C TRP A 157 11.11 -1.32 13.50
N GLN A 158 9.81 -1.56 13.38
CA GLN A 158 8.79 -0.62 13.88
C GLN A 158 8.93 -0.40 15.40
N ARG A 159 9.21 -1.46 16.16
CA ARG A 159 9.43 -1.38 17.62
C ARG A 159 10.74 -0.69 17.98
N ARG A 160 11.81 -0.91 17.20
CA ARG A 160 13.13 -0.29 17.40
C ARG A 160 13.13 1.22 17.11
N LEU A 161 12.53 1.63 15.98
CA LEU A 161 12.62 3.01 15.47
C LEU A 161 11.56 3.95 16.06
N LYS A 162 10.45 3.44 16.61
CA LYS A 162 9.39 4.22 17.26
C LYS A 162 8.96 5.46 16.45
N ARG A 163 9.22 6.69 16.93
CA ARG A 163 8.84 7.95 16.26
C ARG A 163 9.61 8.18 14.96
N ASN A 164 10.85 7.68 14.86
CA ASN A 164 11.65 7.77 13.64
C ASN A 164 11.10 6.87 12.53
N TRP A 165 10.41 5.77 12.86
CA TRP A 165 9.73 4.93 11.86
C TRP A 165 8.68 5.72 11.08
N VAL A 166 7.91 6.57 11.76
CA VAL A 166 6.90 7.44 11.13
C VAL A 166 7.57 8.52 10.27
N ARG A 167 8.75 9.03 10.64
CA ARG A 167 9.53 9.95 9.82
C ARG A 167 10.04 9.26 8.56
N LEU A 168 10.63 8.07 8.70
CA LEU A 168 11.13 7.28 7.57
C LEU A 168 10.01 6.94 6.59
N HIS A 169 8.87 6.48 7.07
CA HIS A 169 7.74 6.12 6.20
C HIS A 169 7.06 7.33 5.52
N ARG A 170 7.45 8.58 5.85
CA ARG A 170 7.07 9.75 5.05
C ARG A 170 7.83 9.84 3.72
N LEU A 171 8.94 9.11 3.56
CA LEU A 171 9.63 9.02 2.26
C LEU A 171 8.72 8.43 1.18
N ALA A 172 7.65 7.70 1.52
CA ALA A 172 6.62 7.31 0.56
C ALA A 172 6.04 8.50 -0.22
N TYR A 173 6.04 9.70 0.36
CA TYR A 173 5.59 10.93 -0.31
C TYR A 173 6.58 11.47 -1.33
N VAL A 174 7.83 11.02 -1.28
CA VAL A 174 8.88 11.34 -2.26
C VAL A 174 8.98 10.21 -3.30
N ILE A 175 8.88 8.95 -2.86
CA ILE A 175 8.96 7.77 -3.73
C ILE A 175 7.88 7.77 -4.80
N VAL A 176 6.62 8.08 -4.44
CA VAL A 176 5.52 8.04 -5.42
C VAL A 176 5.70 9.08 -6.54
N PRO A 177 6.01 10.37 -6.25
CA PRO A 177 6.37 11.33 -7.30
C PRO A 177 7.58 10.90 -8.13
N LEU A 178 8.65 10.38 -7.51
CA LEU A 178 9.82 9.90 -8.25
C LEU A 178 9.45 8.76 -9.20
N GLY A 179 8.62 7.81 -8.77
CA GLY A 179 8.12 6.74 -9.62
C GLY A 179 7.28 7.26 -10.79
N GLY A 180 6.44 8.28 -10.56
CA GLY A 180 5.68 8.94 -11.60
C GLY A 180 6.57 9.68 -12.62
N ILE A 181 7.60 10.38 -12.15
CA ILE A 181 8.59 11.04 -13.01
C ILE A 181 9.33 9.99 -13.85
N HIS A 182 9.82 8.92 -13.22
CA HIS A 182 10.51 7.83 -13.93
C HIS A 182 9.63 7.24 -15.04
N TYR A 183 8.35 6.94 -14.74
CA TYR A 183 7.39 6.44 -15.71
C TYR A 183 7.15 7.40 -16.88
N VAL A 184 6.90 8.69 -16.60
CA VAL A 184 6.68 9.70 -17.64
C VAL A 184 7.90 9.83 -18.57
N TYR A 185 9.11 9.76 -18.02
CA TYR A 185 10.33 9.87 -18.81
C TYR A 185 10.59 8.63 -19.68
N VAL A 186 10.21 7.43 -19.22
CA VAL A 186 10.26 6.21 -20.04
C VAL A 186 9.28 6.33 -21.21
N GLU A 187 8.05 6.77 -20.95
CA GLU A 187 7.03 6.92 -21.99
C GLU A 187 7.40 8.00 -23.02
N LYS A 188 8.01 9.11 -22.58
CA LYS A 188 8.33 10.27 -23.43
C LYS A 188 9.62 10.15 -24.25
N ARG A 189 10.30 9.00 -24.27
CA ARG A 189 11.53 8.77 -25.02
C ARG A 189 11.25 8.05 -26.34
N PRO A 190 10.87 8.76 -27.43
CA PRO A 190 10.54 8.15 -28.72
C PRO A 190 11.69 7.36 -29.32
N ASP A 191 12.94 7.68 -28.97
CA ASP A 191 14.16 6.94 -29.33
C ASP A 191 14.17 5.51 -28.80
N LEU A 192 13.54 5.25 -27.65
CA LEU A 192 13.32 3.87 -27.19
C LEU A 192 12.24 3.23 -28.04
N TRP A 193 11.08 3.87 -28.24
CA TRP A 193 9.91 3.36 -28.97
C TRP A 193 10.17 2.99 -30.44
N VAL A 194 11.05 3.74 -31.11
CA VAL A 194 11.50 3.43 -32.48
C VAL A 194 12.28 2.11 -32.56
N LEU A 195 12.95 1.68 -31.49
CA LEU A 195 13.64 0.38 -31.42
C LEU A 195 12.69 -0.78 -31.06
N ILE A 196 11.48 -0.52 -30.54
CA ILE A 196 10.57 -1.53 -29.95
C ILE A 196 9.46 -1.99 -30.91
N GLY A 197 9.37 -1.45 -32.12
CA GLY A 197 8.35 -1.87 -33.08
C GLY A 197 6.92 -1.60 -32.56
N GLU A 198 6.46 -0.37 -32.73
CA GLU A 198 5.15 0.17 -32.31
C GLU A 198 3.94 -0.52 -33.01
N GLN A 199 3.74 -1.82 -32.85
CA GLN A 199 2.64 -2.51 -33.55
C GLN A 199 1.65 -3.30 -32.68
N ASN A 200 1.90 -3.58 -31.39
CA ASN A 200 1.01 -4.48 -30.63
C ASN A 200 0.62 -4.04 -29.20
N TRP A 201 0.70 -2.76 -28.85
CA TRP A 201 0.15 -2.32 -27.56
C TRP A 201 -1.40 -2.26 -27.64
N PRO A 202 -2.15 -2.97 -26.77
CA PRO A 202 -3.61 -2.96 -26.86
C PRO A 202 -4.17 -1.59 -26.47
N ALA A 203 -5.25 -1.18 -27.15
CA ALA A 203 -5.95 0.12 -27.03
C ALA A 203 -6.26 0.61 -25.60
N LEU A 204 -6.27 -0.28 -24.61
CA LEU A 204 -6.52 0.05 -23.19
C LEU A 204 -5.28 0.69 -22.52
N GLY A 205 -4.10 0.29 -22.96
CA GLY A 205 -2.86 0.89 -22.50
C GLY A 205 -2.64 2.24 -23.17
N GLU A 206 -2.87 2.39 -24.48
CA GLU A 206 -2.73 3.66 -25.22
C GLU A 206 -3.63 4.78 -24.65
N GLN A 207 -4.85 4.45 -24.19
CA GLN A 207 -5.72 5.41 -23.50
C GLN A 207 -5.26 5.77 -22.08
N LEU A 208 -4.57 4.89 -21.36
CA LEU A 208 -4.05 5.17 -20.01
C LEU A 208 -2.65 5.83 -20.06
N THR A 209 -1.81 5.48 -21.04
CA THR A 209 -0.48 6.09 -21.28
C THR A 209 -0.56 7.42 -22.02
N SER A 210 -1.60 7.69 -22.81
CA SER A 210 -1.77 8.98 -23.53
C SER A 210 -1.83 10.21 -22.61
N ARG A 211 -2.08 10.01 -21.30
CA ARG A 211 -1.99 11.08 -20.29
C ARG A 211 -1.22 10.58 -19.06
N PRO A 212 0.11 10.39 -19.18
CA PRO A 212 0.90 9.78 -18.11
C PRO A 212 0.95 10.70 -16.86
N TRP A 213 0.62 11.98 -17.06
CA TRP A 213 0.41 12.98 -16.02
C TRP A 213 -0.75 12.66 -15.07
N MET A 214 -1.77 11.90 -15.48
CA MET A 214 -2.91 11.55 -14.61
C MET A 214 -2.46 10.83 -13.34
N PHE A 215 -1.42 10.02 -13.40
CA PHE A 215 -0.91 9.33 -12.21
C PHE A 215 -0.15 10.25 -11.27
N ILE A 216 0.54 11.25 -11.82
CA ILE A 216 1.18 12.31 -11.02
C ILE A 216 0.09 13.17 -10.37
N GLU A 217 -0.93 13.57 -11.12
CA GLU A 217 -2.08 14.31 -10.61
C GLU A 217 -2.82 13.53 -9.52
N LEU A 218 -3.07 12.24 -9.74
CA LEU A 218 -3.68 11.35 -8.74
C LEU A 218 -2.78 11.22 -7.50
N ALA A 219 -1.48 11.01 -7.67
CA ALA A 219 -0.54 10.96 -6.56
C ALA A 219 -0.54 12.26 -5.75
N LEU A 220 -0.50 13.42 -6.42
CA LEU A 220 -0.57 14.73 -5.81
C LEU A 220 -1.90 14.94 -5.09
N LEU A 221 -3.03 14.59 -5.69
CA LEU A 221 -4.35 14.64 -5.07
C LEU A 221 -4.40 13.79 -3.80
N LEU A 222 -3.87 12.56 -3.85
CA LEU A 222 -3.82 11.66 -2.70
C LEU A 222 -2.89 12.19 -1.60
N LEU A 223 -1.80 12.87 -1.96
CA LEU A 223 -0.91 13.55 -1.02
C LEU A 223 -1.61 14.74 -0.36
N ILE A 224 -2.32 15.57 -1.13
CA ILE A 224 -3.13 16.69 -0.63
C ILE A 224 -4.21 16.20 0.34
N LEU A 225 -4.93 15.12 0.00
CA LEU A 225 -5.97 14.57 0.87
C LEU A 225 -5.42 14.06 2.22
N ARG A 226 -4.12 13.73 2.28
CA ARG A 226 -3.45 13.31 3.51
C ARG A 226 -2.97 14.47 4.38
N LEU A 227 -2.99 15.71 3.90
CA LEU A 227 -2.63 16.87 4.71
C LEU A 227 -3.60 17.00 5.91
N PRO A 228 -3.09 17.24 7.14
CA PRO A 228 -3.92 17.37 8.34
C PRO A 228 -5.14 18.30 8.20
N PRO A 229 -5.04 19.51 7.58
CA PRO A 229 -6.19 20.40 7.43
C PRO A 229 -7.28 19.79 6.52
N VAL A 230 -6.88 19.27 5.36
CA VAL A 230 -7.80 18.70 4.36
C VAL A 230 -8.53 17.48 4.94
N ARG A 231 -7.78 16.56 5.57
CA ARG A 231 -8.35 15.38 6.22
C ARG A 231 -9.37 15.74 7.30
N ARG A 232 -9.09 16.74 8.14
CA ARG A 232 -10.02 17.18 9.21
C ARG A 232 -11.31 17.72 8.63
N ASN A 233 -11.22 18.53 7.58
CA ASN A 233 -12.38 19.09 6.88
C ASN A 233 -13.23 17.97 6.28
N VAL A 234 -12.65 17.04 5.53
CA VAL A 234 -13.38 15.92 4.90
C VAL A 234 -14.10 15.06 5.95
N ILE A 235 -13.47 14.77 7.09
CA ILE A 235 -14.11 13.99 8.18
C ILE A 235 -15.29 14.78 8.79
N LYS A 236 -15.14 16.10 8.96
CA LYS A 236 -16.22 16.97 9.47
C LYS A 236 -17.42 16.95 8.50
N TRP A 237 -17.17 17.13 7.21
CA TRP A 237 -18.18 17.06 6.15
C TRP A 237 -18.90 15.72 6.10
N ARG A 238 -18.15 14.60 6.08
CA ARG A 238 -18.73 13.25 6.09
C ARG A 238 -19.66 13.04 7.29
N ARG A 239 -19.24 13.47 8.49
CA ARG A 239 -20.06 13.35 9.71
C ARG A 239 -21.32 14.20 9.67
N ALA A 240 -21.29 15.35 8.98
CA ALA A 240 -22.48 16.17 8.77
C ALA A 240 -23.50 15.46 7.85
N LEU A 241 -23.02 14.79 6.79
CA LEU A 241 -23.87 14.05 5.84
C LEU A 241 -24.42 12.74 6.41
N THR A 242 -23.65 12.01 7.22
CA THR A 242 -24.08 10.73 7.80
C THR A 242 -24.86 10.87 9.12
N GLY A 243 -25.34 12.08 9.46
CA GLY A 243 -26.11 12.31 10.69
C GLY A 243 -25.33 12.04 11.99
N GLY A 244 -24.16 12.67 12.16
CA GLY A 244 -23.41 12.62 13.43
C GLY A 244 -24.30 12.98 14.64
N PRO A 245 -24.05 12.38 15.82
CA PRO A 245 -25.01 12.33 16.92
C PRO A 245 -25.54 13.74 17.22
N GLY A 246 -26.86 13.88 17.10
CA GLY A 246 -27.55 15.14 17.30
C GLY A 246 -27.09 15.81 18.58
N ARG A 247 -26.74 17.09 18.47
CA ARG A 247 -26.87 18.04 19.58
C ARG A 247 -28.35 18.04 19.98
N GLY A 248 -28.73 17.11 20.85
CA GLY A 248 -30.13 16.84 21.16
C GLY A 248 -30.31 16.18 22.50
N LYS A 249 -29.50 16.53 23.50
CA LYS A 249 -29.88 16.51 24.92
C LYS A 249 -29.19 17.68 25.59
N THR A 250 -29.84 18.85 25.51
CA THR A 250 -29.74 19.88 26.55
C THR A 250 -29.81 19.16 27.88
N ARG A 251 -28.71 19.20 28.63
CA ARG A 251 -28.63 18.71 29.98
C ARG A 251 -29.63 19.55 30.78
N ALA A 252 -30.80 19.00 31.10
CA ALA A 252 -31.73 19.66 32.00
C ALA A 252 -30.96 20.06 33.27
N PRO A 253 -31.17 21.26 33.84
CA PRO A 253 -30.53 21.62 35.08
C PRO A 253 -30.94 20.57 36.12
N ARG A 254 -29.98 19.82 36.67
CA ARG A 254 -30.25 19.04 37.87
C ARG A 254 -30.62 20.04 38.96
N GLY A 255 -31.92 20.17 39.24
CA GLY A 255 -32.40 20.87 40.42
C GLY A 255 -31.67 20.32 41.64
N ARG A 256 -31.03 21.21 42.39
CA ARG A 256 -30.53 20.89 43.73
C ARG A 256 -31.75 20.55 44.59
N PRO A 257 -31.79 19.42 45.32
CA PRO A 257 -32.73 19.30 46.41
C PRO A 257 -32.38 20.36 47.46
N ALA A 258 -33.39 21.16 47.83
CA ALA A 258 -33.30 22.11 48.92
C ALA A 258 -32.94 21.35 50.21
N THR A 259 -31.89 21.81 50.87
CA THR A 259 -31.56 21.44 52.24
C THR A 259 -32.69 21.92 53.14
N ALA A 260 -33.58 21.02 53.54
CA ALA A 260 -34.51 21.26 54.62
C ALA A 260 -33.72 21.22 55.94
N SER A 261 -33.37 22.40 56.45
CA SER A 261 -33.10 22.58 57.87
C SER A 261 -34.42 22.42 58.62
N ARG A 262 -34.51 21.42 59.50
CA ARG A 262 -35.46 21.44 60.60
C ARG A 262 -34.68 21.33 61.91
N SER A 263 -34.75 22.44 62.64
CA SER A 263 -34.76 22.53 64.10
C SER A 263 -35.75 21.55 64.72
#